data_AF-A0A9E0TGW8-F1
#
_entry.id   AF-A0A9E0TGW8-F1
#
_cell.length_a   1.000
_cell.length_b   1.000
_cell.length_c   1.000
_cell.angle_alpha   90.00
_cell.angle_beta   90.00
_cell.angle_gamma   90.00
#
_symmetry.space_group_name_H-M   'P 1'
#
loop_
_entity.id
_entity.type
_entity.pdbx_description
1 polymer ?
#
loop_
_entity_poly.entity_id
_entity_poly.type
_entity_poly.pdbx_seq_one_letter_code
_entity_poly.pdbx_strand_id
1 'polypeptide(L)'
;MTNESLFQPVRTRRGFEAVCDRIREQLMSGELKPGDQLPGERELAERFGIGRAAARDALRSLEVSGVVEARKGIQGGFFIRNGGSGGLAQTVQDMVSLAQASLENVMEARTEIICVAIRLACPRATNEEFDTIQRDIDLHADLFRLGRASRNTQSVIEFYRLIAQATHNPLVLMMVDALSEVYRGLLVFS
;
A
#
# COMPACT_ATOMS: atom_id res chain seq x y z
N MET A 1 -40.99 19.47 29.96
CA MET A 1 -39.73 19.78 30.68
C MET A 1 -39.39 18.54 31.47
N THR A 2 -38.30 17.80 31.24
CA THR A 2 -36.94 18.18 30.81
C THR A 2 -36.35 17.02 30.00
N ASN A 3 -35.89 17.27 28.77
CA ASN A 3 -35.21 16.28 27.94
C ASN A 3 -33.70 16.53 27.99
N GLU A 4 -33.12 16.39 29.18
CA GLU A 4 -31.67 16.52 29.42
C GLU A 4 -30.93 15.17 29.35
N SER A 5 -31.64 14.05 29.11
CA SER A 5 -31.07 12.70 29.23
C SER A 5 -30.70 12.00 27.92
N LEU A 6 -30.86 12.64 26.75
CA LEU A 6 -30.65 11.95 25.47
C LEU A 6 -29.20 11.92 24.99
N PHE A 7 -28.35 12.88 25.37
CA PHE A 7 -26.97 12.94 24.86
C PHE A 7 -25.99 13.52 25.89
N GLN A 8 -25.00 12.69 26.26
CA GLN A 8 -23.90 13.02 27.17
C GLN A 8 -22.55 13.04 26.43
N PRO A 9 -21.49 13.67 26.99
CA PRO A 9 -20.33 14.15 26.22
C PRO A 9 -19.47 13.02 25.62
N VAL A 10 -19.19 13.10 24.32
CA VAL A 10 -18.22 12.23 23.63
C VAL A 10 -16.84 12.88 23.67
N ARG A 11 -16.06 12.63 24.73
CA ARG A 11 -14.67 13.14 24.84
C ARG A 11 -13.60 12.17 24.32
N THR A 12 -13.94 10.90 24.12
CA THR A 12 -12.99 9.84 23.76
C THR A 12 -12.62 9.81 22.29
N ARG A 13 -13.52 10.24 21.37
CA ARG A 13 -13.22 10.26 19.92
C ARG A 13 -12.04 11.17 19.56
N ARG A 14 -11.98 12.37 20.14
CA ARG A 14 -10.92 13.34 19.84
C ARG A 14 -9.51 12.88 20.23
N GLY A 15 -9.40 12.13 21.33
CA GLY A 15 -8.10 11.68 21.85
C GLY A 15 -7.42 10.65 20.95
N PHE A 16 -8.17 9.67 20.45
CA PHE A 16 -7.62 8.68 19.52
C PHE A 16 -7.36 9.31 18.14
N GLU A 17 -8.27 10.17 17.65
CA GLU A 17 -8.12 10.87 16.37
C GLU A 17 -6.83 11.71 16.37
N ALA A 18 -6.59 12.47 17.44
CA ALA A 18 -5.37 13.28 17.59
C ALA A 18 -4.08 12.45 17.59
N VAL A 19 -4.09 11.24 18.16
CA VAL A 19 -2.93 10.33 18.11
C VAL A 19 -2.70 9.85 16.68
N CYS A 20 -3.77 9.43 15.99
CA CYS A 20 -3.67 9.01 14.60
C CYS A 20 -3.14 10.13 13.70
N ASP A 21 -3.67 11.35 13.85
CA ASP A 21 -3.28 12.50 13.05
C ASP A 21 -1.84 12.89 13.33
N ARG A 22 -1.41 12.94 14.60
CA ARG A 22 -0.03 13.23 14.94
C ARG A 22 0.95 12.21 14.36
N ILE A 23 0.64 10.92 14.41
CA ILE A 23 1.50 9.89 13.82
C ILE A 23 1.60 10.08 12.30
N ARG A 24 0.49 10.43 11.62
CA ARG A 24 0.51 10.74 10.19
C ARG A 24 1.32 11.99 9.87
N GLU A 25 1.19 13.05 10.67
CA GLU A 25 2.01 14.28 10.55
C GLU A 25 3.51 13.96 10.67
N GLN A 26 3.88 13.10 11.61
CA GLN A 26 5.27 12.68 11.82
C GLN A 26 5.81 11.80 10.68
N LEU A 27 4.96 10.99 10.06
CA LEU A 27 5.32 10.27 8.82
C LEU A 27 5.50 11.23 7.65
N MET A 28 4.60 12.19 7.49
CA MET A 28 4.66 13.18 6.40
C MET A 28 5.87 14.10 6.51
N SER A 29 6.30 14.44 7.72
CA SER A 29 7.52 15.22 7.98
C SER A 29 8.80 14.39 7.91
N GLY A 30 8.70 13.05 7.92
CA GLY A 30 9.85 12.14 7.90
C GLY A 30 10.52 11.94 9.26
N GLU A 31 9.93 12.45 10.35
CA GLU A 31 10.36 12.17 11.73
C GLU A 31 10.16 10.70 12.08
N LEU A 32 9.04 10.12 11.64
CA LEU A 32 8.80 8.68 11.66
C LEU A 32 9.05 8.11 10.27
N LYS A 33 9.69 6.94 10.22
CA LYS A 33 10.03 6.22 9.00
C LYS A 33 9.50 4.80 9.04
N PRO A 34 9.27 4.19 7.86
CA PRO A 34 9.01 2.76 7.76
C PRO A 34 10.01 1.94 8.58
N GLY A 35 9.50 1.03 9.40
CA GLY A 35 10.29 0.20 10.30
C GLY A 35 10.49 0.75 11.72
N ASP A 36 10.20 2.02 11.97
CA ASP A 36 10.32 2.59 13.33
C ASP A 36 9.32 1.95 14.30
N GLN A 37 9.76 1.71 15.53
CA GLN A 37 8.90 1.21 16.60
C GLN A 37 8.16 2.37 17.26
N LEU A 38 6.84 2.25 17.38
CA LEU A 38 6.03 3.19 18.12
C LEU A 38 6.08 2.91 19.63
N PRO A 39 5.91 3.95 20.47
CA PRO A 39 5.72 3.76 21.90
C PRO A 39 4.52 2.84 22.18
N GLY A 40 4.61 2.04 23.24
CA GLY A 40 3.51 1.14 23.64
C GLY A 40 2.28 1.91 24.13
N GLU A 41 1.14 1.22 24.23
CA GLU A 41 -0.15 1.82 24.64
C GLU A 41 -0.07 2.68 25.91
N ARG A 42 0.68 2.20 26.92
CA ARG A 42 0.87 2.92 28.19
C ARG A 42 1.60 4.23 27.99
N GLU A 43 2.67 4.20 27.21
CA GLU A 43 3.52 5.35 26.98
C GLU A 43 2.84 6.37 26.07
N LEU A 44 2.11 5.92 25.05
CA LEU A 44 1.25 6.81 24.25
C LEU A 44 0.18 7.49 25.11
N ALA A 45 -0.47 6.74 26.00
CA ALA A 45 -1.46 7.31 26.90
C ALA A 45 -0.86 8.42 27.80
N GLU A 46 0.32 8.18 28.35
CA GLU A 46 1.06 9.14 29.17
C GLU A 46 1.51 10.37 28.35
N ARG A 47 2.14 10.16 27.18
CA ARG A 47 2.66 11.24 26.31
C ARG A 47 1.56 12.14 25.75
N PHE A 48 0.41 11.57 25.39
CA PHE A 48 -0.70 12.32 24.79
C PHE A 48 -1.75 12.77 25.81
N GLY A 49 -1.60 12.42 27.10
CA GLY A 49 -2.55 12.78 28.14
C GLY A 49 -3.94 12.16 27.94
N ILE A 50 -4.01 10.96 27.37
CA ILE A 50 -5.25 10.24 27.06
C ILE A 50 -5.38 8.95 27.88
N GLY A 51 -6.59 8.38 27.92
CA GLY A 51 -6.79 7.06 28.52
C GLY A 51 -6.14 5.94 27.69
N ARG A 52 -5.68 4.86 28.34
CA ARG A 52 -5.10 3.68 27.66
C ARG A 52 -6.01 3.06 26.61
N ALA A 53 -7.33 3.06 26.85
CA ALA A 53 -8.31 2.60 25.88
C ALA A 53 -8.25 3.41 24.58
N ALA A 54 -8.15 4.75 24.66
CA ALA A 54 -8.04 5.60 23.48
C ALA A 54 -6.70 5.42 22.75
N ALA A 55 -5.59 5.22 23.47
CA ALA A 55 -4.30 4.91 22.86
C ALA A 55 -4.32 3.57 22.10
N ARG A 56 -4.95 2.55 22.69
CA ARG A 56 -5.16 1.25 22.04
C ARG A 56 -6.05 1.38 20.80
N ASP A 57 -7.13 2.14 20.88
CA ASP A 57 -8.04 2.35 19.75
C ASP A 57 -7.34 3.10 18.60
N ALA A 58 -6.47 4.06 18.91
CA ALA A 58 -5.62 4.72 17.92
C ALA A 58 -4.66 3.75 17.21
N LEU A 59 -3.92 2.94 17.98
CA LEU A 59 -3.00 1.96 17.42
C LEU A 59 -3.72 0.92 16.54
N ARG A 60 -4.89 0.45 16.97
CA ARG A 60 -5.74 -0.43 16.17
C ARG A 60 -6.25 0.25 14.89
N SER A 61 -6.68 1.51 14.98
CA SER A 61 -7.13 2.27 13.82
C SER A 61 -6.00 2.44 12.81
N LEU A 62 -4.79 2.76 13.27
CA LEU A 62 -3.60 2.85 12.44
C LEU A 62 -3.24 1.51 11.81
N GLU A 63 -3.36 0.41 12.55
CA GLU A 63 -3.09 -0.94 12.05
C GLU A 63 -4.08 -1.33 10.94
N VAL A 64 -5.38 -1.08 11.16
CA VAL A 64 -6.43 -1.32 10.16
C VAL A 64 -6.23 -0.46 8.91
N SER A 65 -5.81 0.80 9.07
CA SER A 65 -5.48 1.68 7.94
C SER A 65 -4.16 1.35 7.24
N GLY A 66 -3.43 0.33 7.73
CA GLY A 66 -2.16 -0.10 7.15
C GLY A 66 -0.96 0.78 7.47
N VAL A 67 -1.11 1.82 8.28
CA VAL A 67 0.00 2.72 8.68
C VAL A 67 1.00 2.00 9.58
N VAL A 68 0.52 1.11 10.44
CA VAL A 68 1.35 0.32 11.34
C VAL A 68 1.09 -1.18 11.20
N GLU A 69 1.97 -1.98 11.76
CA GLU A 69 1.82 -3.42 11.93
C GLU A 69 2.17 -3.83 13.36
N ALA A 70 1.39 -4.74 13.95
CA ALA A 70 1.73 -5.36 15.22
C ALA A 70 2.65 -6.57 15.00
N ARG A 71 3.82 -6.55 15.62
CA ARG A 71 4.76 -7.69 15.67
C ARG A 71 4.64 -8.39 17.02
N LYS A 72 4.57 -9.73 17.02
CA LYS A 72 4.50 -10.57 18.23
C LYS A 72 5.91 -10.92 18.73
N GLY A 73 6.05 -11.18 20.03
CA GLY A 73 7.29 -11.67 20.66
C GLY A 73 7.84 -10.74 21.75
N ILE A 74 9.01 -11.08 22.29
CA ILE A 74 9.66 -10.35 23.40
C ILE A 74 10.03 -8.91 23.00
N GLN A 75 10.41 -8.70 21.74
CA GLN A 75 10.62 -7.37 21.13
C GLN A 75 9.41 -6.92 20.29
N GLY A 76 8.22 -7.46 20.59
CA GLY A 76 6.98 -7.12 19.91
C GLY A 76 6.54 -5.68 20.15
N GLY A 77 5.55 -5.23 19.40
CA GLY A 77 5.05 -3.86 19.46
C GLY A 77 4.44 -3.43 18.14
N PHE A 78 4.08 -2.14 18.06
CA PHE A 78 3.61 -1.54 16.82
C PHE A 78 4.78 -0.89 16.10
N PHE A 79 4.89 -1.15 14.81
CA PHE A 79 5.93 -0.60 13.95
C PHE A 79 5.28 0.12 12.77
N ILE A 80 5.89 1.20 12.29
CA ILE A 80 5.47 1.81 11.02
C ILE A 80 5.65 0.76 9.92
N ARG A 81 4.58 0.51 9.16
CA ARG A 81 4.60 -0.51 8.11
C ARG A 81 5.57 -0.10 7.00
N ASN A 82 6.29 -1.07 6.47
CA ASN A 82 7.02 -0.90 5.21
C ASN A 82 6.02 -0.70 4.07
N GLY A 83 6.14 0.40 3.32
CA GLY A 83 5.23 0.79 2.24
C GLY A 83 5.19 -0.23 1.09
N GLY A 84 4.45 -1.31 1.29
CA GLY A 84 4.21 -2.35 0.31
C GLY A 84 2.85 -2.18 -0.35
N SER A 85 2.75 -2.59 -1.61
CA SER A 85 1.55 -2.50 -2.44
C SER A 85 0.42 -3.43 -2.02
N GLY A 86 0.66 -4.45 -1.18
CA GLY A 86 -0.34 -5.46 -0.82
C GLY A 86 -1.63 -4.91 -0.18
N GLY A 87 -1.52 -3.90 0.71
CA GLY A 87 -2.72 -3.27 1.31
C GLY A 87 -3.51 -2.44 0.30
N LEU A 88 -2.81 -1.76 -0.61
CA LEU A 88 -3.44 -1.02 -1.71
C LEU A 88 -4.10 -1.97 -2.71
N ALA A 89 -3.43 -3.08 -3.06
CA ALA A 89 -3.95 -4.12 -3.94
C ALA A 89 -5.28 -4.67 -3.42
N GLN A 90 -5.36 -5.04 -2.14
CA GLN A 90 -6.59 -5.52 -1.53
C GLN A 90 -7.69 -4.46 -1.58
N THR A 91 -7.36 -3.21 -1.25
CA THR A 91 -8.33 -2.10 -1.29
C THR A 91 -8.88 -1.90 -2.70
N VAL A 92 -8.03 -1.97 -3.73
CA VAL A 92 -8.45 -1.87 -5.14
C VAL A 92 -9.28 -3.09 -5.55
N GLN A 93 -8.92 -4.30 -5.13
CA GLN A 93 -9.72 -5.51 -5.38
C GLN A 93 -11.12 -5.41 -4.76
N ASP A 94 -11.21 -4.89 -3.54
CA ASP A 94 -12.49 -4.68 -2.85
C ASP A 94 -13.34 -3.64 -3.61
N MET A 95 -12.74 -2.53 -4.05
CA MET A 95 -13.43 -1.52 -4.85
C MET A 95 -13.91 -2.07 -6.20
N VAL A 96 -13.08 -2.85 -6.90
CA VAL A 96 -13.45 -3.52 -8.16
C VAL A 96 -14.63 -4.45 -7.96
N SER A 97 -14.61 -5.23 -6.87
CA SER A 97 -15.68 -6.18 -6.52
C SER A 97 -16.98 -5.46 -6.18
N LEU A 98 -16.92 -4.39 -5.37
CA LEU A 98 -18.08 -3.60 -4.97
C LEU A 98 -18.69 -2.81 -6.14
N ALA A 99 -17.85 -2.29 -7.03
CA ALA A 99 -18.28 -1.57 -8.22
C ALA A 99 -18.74 -2.51 -9.35
N GLN A 100 -18.58 -3.82 -9.19
CA GLN A 100 -18.79 -4.81 -10.25
C GLN A 100 -18.05 -4.44 -11.54
N ALA A 101 -16.83 -3.92 -11.40
CA ALA A 101 -16.04 -3.47 -12.53
C ALA A 101 -15.64 -4.66 -13.41
N SER A 102 -15.77 -4.50 -14.73
CA SER A 102 -15.37 -5.50 -15.70
C SER A 102 -13.85 -5.62 -15.79
N LEU A 103 -13.35 -6.73 -16.35
CA LEU A 103 -11.93 -6.88 -16.71
C LEU A 103 -11.48 -5.74 -17.64
N GLU A 104 -12.34 -5.27 -18.53
CA GLU A 104 -12.07 -4.17 -19.44
C GLU A 104 -11.77 -2.86 -18.69
N ASN A 105 -12.60 -2.50 -17.69
CA ASN A 105 -12.37 -1.31 -16.87
C ASN A 105 -11.01 -1.39 -16.12
N VAL A 106 -10.66 -2.57 -15.62
CA VAL A 106 -9.37 -2.78 -14.94
C VAL A 106 -8.20 -2.66 -15.91
N MET A 107 -8.34 -3.21 -17.12
CA MET A 107 -7.32 -3.13 -18.16
C MET A 107 -7.13 -1.71 -18.69
N GLU A 108 -8.21 -0.93 -18.82
CA GLU A 108 -8.16 0.49 -19.17
C GLU A 108 -7.35 1.27 -18.12
N ALA A 109 -7.74 1.19 -16.85
CA ALA A 109 -7.03 1.87 -15.76
C ALA A 109 -5.56 1.44 -15.66
N ARG A 110 -5.28 0.15 -15.84
CA ARG A 110 -3.92 -0.39 -15.87
C ARG A 110 -3.09 0.19 -17.01
N THR A 111 -3.67 0.29 -18.21
CA THR A 111 -2.99 0.85 -19.38
C THR A 111 -2.61 2.30 -19.15
N GLU A 112 -3.51 3.12 -18.62
CA GLU A 112 -3.24 4.53 -18.34
C GLU A 112 -2.10 4.71 -17.34
N ILE A 113 -2.09 3.95 -16.24
CA ILE A 113 -1.01 4.01 -15.24
C ILE A 113 0.33 3.54 -15.84
N ILE A 114 0.33 2.50 -16.69
CA ILE A 114 1.53 2.05 -17.39
C ILE A 114 2.05 3.11 -18.35
N CYS A 115 1.19 3.79 -19.10
CA CYS A 115 1.59 4.88 -19.99
C CYS A 115 2.24 6.03 -19.22
N VAL A 116 1.71 6.38 -18.04
CA VAL A 116 2.34 7.33 -17.13
C VAL A 116 3.70 6.83 -16.67
N ALA A 117 3.81 5.55 -16.28
CA ALA A 117 5.07 4.96 -15.84
C ALA A 117 6.13 5.02 -16.95
N ILE A 118 5.81 4.60 -18.18
CA ILE A 118 6.72 4.67 -19.33
C ILE A 118 7.17 6.12 -19.57
N ARG A 119 6.24 7.06 -19.63
CA ARG A 119 6.54 8.49 -19.86
C ARG A 119 7.50 9.06 -18.82
N LEU A 120 7.39 8.62 -17.56
CA LEU A 120 8.26 9.05 -16.47
C LEU A 120 9.60 8.30 -16.46
N ALA A 121 9.60 7.01 -16.77
CA ALA A 121 10.79 6.17 -16.77
C ALA A 121 11.75 6.54 -17.90
N CYS A 122 11.26 6.79 -19.12
CA CYS A 122 12.10 7.07 -20.29
C CYS A 122 13.17 8.16 -20.04
N PRO A 123 12.87 9.33 -19.45
CA PRO A 123 13.89 10.35 -19.17
C PRO A 123 14.66 10.15 -17.85
N ARG A 124 14.29 9.18 -17.00
CA ARG A 124 14.86 9.00 -15.65
C ARG A 124 15.73 7.75 -15.51
N ALA A 125 15.41 6.72 -16.29
CA ALA A 125 16.05 5.42 -16.19
C ALA A 125 17.56 5.51 -16.45
N THR A 126 18.34 4.78 -15.65
CA THR A 126 19.78 4.63 -15.89
C THR A 126 20.05 3.60 -16.98
N ASN A 127 21.27 3.58 -17.52
CA ASN A 127 21.66 2.56 -18.51
C ASN A 127 21.57 1.14 -17.90
N GLU A 128 21.91 0.98 -16.63
CA GLU A 128 21.81 -0.30 -15.92
C GLU A 128 20.35 -0.77 -15.77
N GLU A 129 19.42 0.16 -15.57
CA GLU A 129 17.98 -0.12 -15.53
C GLU A 129 17.45 -0.51 -16.92
N PHE A 130 17.88 0.19 -17.99
CA PHE A 130 17.57 -0.21 -19.36
C PHE A 130 18.12 -1.58 -19.72
N ASP A 131 19.36 -1.89 -19.35
CA ASP A 131 19.94 -3.22 -19.55
C ASP A 131 19.16 -4.29 -18.79
N THR A 132 18.63 -3.94 -17.62
CA THR A 132 17.81 -4.87 -16.82
C THR A 132 16.47 -5.13 -17.46
N ILE A 133 15.80 -4.10 -17.98
CA ILE A 133 14.57 -4.24 -18.77
C ILE A 133 14.83 -5.06 -20.04
N GLN A 134 15.95 -4.84 -20.73
CA GLN A 134 16.30 -5.58 -21.93
C GLN A 134 16.54 -7.07 -21.65
N ARG A 135 17.24 -7.39 -20.54
CA ARG A 135 17.44 -8.78 -20.11
C ARG A 135 16.12 -9.50 -19.81
N ASP A 136 15.14 -8.80 -19.23
CA ASP A 136 13.80 -9.33 -18.98
C ASP A 136 13.05 -9.62 -20.29
N ILE A 137 13.11 -8.69 -21.26
CA ILE A 137 12.55 -8.88 -22.61
C ILE A 137 13.18 -10.11 -23.29
N ASP A 138 14.51 -10.22 -23.26
CA ASP A 138 15.25 -11.29 -23.93
C ASP A 138 14.90 -12.66 -23.32
N LEU A 139 14.84 -12.73 -21.98
CA LEU A 139 14.40 -13.92 -21.25
C LEU A 139 12.99 -14.36 -21.69
N HIS A 140 12.06 -13.42 -21.83
CA HIS A 140 10.70 -13.73 -22.25
C HIS A 140 10.60 -14.11 -23.74
N ALA A 141 11.40 -13.49 -24.61
CA ALA A 141 11.51 -13.88 -26.02
C ALA A 141 12.06 -15.31 -26.18
N ASP A 142 13.04 -15.70 -25.36
CA ASP A 142 13.58 -17.07 -25.31
C ASP A 142 12.54 -18.08 -24.83
N LEU A 143 11.84 -17.78 -23.73
CA LEU A 143 10.79 -18.65 -23.20
C LEU A 143 9.67 -18.88 -24.22
N PHE A 144 9.26 -17.83 -24.95
CA PHE A 144 8.28 -17.93 -26.02
C PHE A 144 8.76 -18.84 -27.16
N ARG A 145 9.99 -18.65 -27.64
CA ARG A 145 10.57 -19.49 -28.70
C ARG A 145 10.66 -20.97 -28.32
N LEU A 146 10.91 -21.27 -27.06
CA LEU A 146 11.03 -22.64 -26.55
C LEU A 146 9.67 -23.31 -26.28
N GLY A 147 8.55 -22.66 -26.57
CA GLY A 147 7.21 -23.16 -26.22
C GLY A 147 6.97 -23.22 -24.71
N ARG A 148 7.82 -22.55 -23.94
CA ARG A 148 7.77 -22.44 -22.47
C ARG A 148 7.20 -21.11 -22.01
N ALA A 149 6.60 -20.35 -22.93
CA ALA A 149 5.65 -19.30 -22.59
C ALA A 149 4.47 -19.98 -21.89
N SER A 150 4.64 -20.29 -20.61
CA SER A 150 3.52 -20.30 -19.68
C SER A 150 2.75 -19.01 -19.96
N ARG A 151 1.42 -19.06 -19.85
CA ARG A 151 0.57 -17.88 -19.70
C ARG A 151 0.92 -17.20 -18.36
N ASN A 152 2.18 -16.80 -18.21
CA ASN A 152 2.79 -16.43 -16.95
C ASN A 152 2.48 -14.95 -16.79
N THR A 153 1.31 -14.69 -16.22
CA THR A 153 0.96 -13.37 -15.69
C THR A 153 2.12 -12.78 -14.88
N GLN A 154 2.90 -13.64 -14.19
CA GLN A 154 4.13 -13.27 -13.48
C GLN A 154 5.16 -12.52 -14.33
N SER A 155 5.39 -13.00 -15.56
CA SER A 155 6.38 -12.45 -16.49
C SER A 155 5.99 -11.08 -17.02
N VAL A 156 4.71 -10.93 -17.40
CA VAL A 156 4.17 -9.63 -17.82
C VAL A 156 4.18 -8.63 -16.66
N ILE A 157 3.93 -9.08 -15.43
CA ILE A 157 3.95 -8.22 -14.25
C ILE A 157 5.35 -7.70 -13.95
N GLU A 158 6.39 -8.54 -14.04
CA GLU A 158 7.77 -8.13 -13.75
C GLU A 158 8.26 -7.06 -14.72
N PHE A 159 8.01 -7.23 -16.03
CA PHE A 159 8.35 -6.23 -17.04
C PHE A 159 7.81 -4.83 -16.68
N TYR A 160 6.51 -4.72 -16.37
CA TYR A 160 5.91 -3.43 -16.01
C TYR A 160 6.36 -2.92 -14.63
N ARG A 161 6.70 -3.83 -13.71
CA ARG A 161 7.29 -3.47 -12.41
C ARG A 161 8.68 -2.84 -12.59
N LEU A 162 9.52 -3.39 -13.47
CA LEU A 162 10.85 -2.82 -13.80
C LEU A 162 10.72 -1.42 -14.40
N ILE A 163 9.78 -1.21 -15.33
CA ILE A 163 9.47 0.13 -15.86
C ILE A 163 9.04 1.07 -14.73
N ALA A 164 8.17 0.61 -13.83
CA ALA A 164 7.68 1.43 -12.73
C ALA A 164 8.80 1.79 -11.73
N GLN A 165 9.74 0.89 -11.46
CA GLN A 165 10.94 1.16 -10.64
C GLN A 165 11.80 2.26 -11.28
N ALA A 166 12.03 2.17 -12.59
CA ALA A 166 12.82 3.14 -13.36
C ALA A 166 12.19 4.55 -13.42
N THR A 167 10.96 4.73 -12.95
CA THR A 167 10.39 6.07 -12.74
C THR A 167 10.99 6.82 -11.56
N HIS A 168 11.70 6.10 -10.67
CA HIS A 168 12.18 6.56 -9.36
C HIS A 168 11.08 7.21 -8.51
N ASN A 169 9.83 6.81 -8.75
CA ASN A 169 8.67 7.29 -8.01
C ASN A 169 8.01 6.11 -7.28
N PRO A 170 8.15 6.02 -5.95
CA PRO A 170 7.62 4.89 -5.18
C PRO A 170 6.10 4.78 -5.25
N LEU A 171 5.37 5.89 -5.48
CA LEU A 171 3.90 5.84 -5.64
C LEU A 171 3.50 5.22 -6.97
N VAL A 172 4.24 5.49 -8.06
CA VAL A 172 3.96 4.87 -9.36
C VAL A 172 4.20 3.37 -9.29
N LEU A 173 5.32 2.94 -8.68
CA LEU A 173 5.60 1.52 -8.42
C LEU A 173 4.48 0.86 -7.61
N MET A 174 4.02 1.51 -6.54
CA MET A 174 2.94 1.00 -5.69
C MET A 174 1.62 0.82 -6.48
N MET A 175 1.27 1.78 -7.34
CA MET A 175 0.07 1.70 -8.18
C MET A 175 0.16 0.61 -9.24
N VAL A 176 1.31 0.47 -9.91
CA VAL A 176 1.55 -0.58 -10.91
C VAL A 176 1.49 -1.97 -10.27
N ASP A 177 2.10 -2.13 -9.10
CA ASP A 177 2.03 -3.38 -8.35
C ASP A 177 0.57 -3.71 -7.96
N ALA A 178 -0.15 -2.75 -7.38
CA ALA A 178 -1.52 -2.98 -6.91
C ALA A 178 -2.46 -3.41 -8.05
N LEU A 179 -2.39 -2.74 -9.21
CA LEU A 179 -3.19 -3.11 -10.39
C LEU A 179 -2.74 -4.45 -11.00
N SER A 180 -1.46 -4.79 -10.92
CA SER A 180 -0.93 -6.08 -11.36
C SER A 180 -1.46 -7.24 -10.50
N GLU A 181 -1.56 -7.04 -9.18
CA GLU A 181 -2.17 -8.00 -8.26
C GLU A 181 -3.67 -8.20 -8.56
N VAL A 182 -4.42 -7.12 -8.79
CA VAL A 182 -5.85 -7.17 -9.16
C VAL A 182 -6.03 -7.94 -10.47
N TYR A 183 -5.24 -7.61 -11.49
CA TYR A 183 -5.29 -8.29 -12.80
C TYR A 183 -5.00 -9.79 -12.68
N ARG A 184 -3.99 -10.17 -11.88
CA ARG A 184 -3.68 -11.58 -11.63
C ARG A 184 -4.86 -12.29 -10.98
N GLY A 185 -5.51 -11.65 -10.00
CA GLY A 185 -6.70 -12.18 -9.35
C GLY A 185 -7.81 -12.47 -10.36
N LEU A 186 -8.13 -11.53 -11.24
CA LEU A 186 -9.19 -11.68 -12.23
C LEU A 186 -8.91 -12.78 -13.27
N LEU A 187 -7.65 -12.96 -13.68
CA LEU A 187 -7.27 -14.01 -14.63
C LEU A 187 -7.40 -15.43 -14.08
N VAL A 188 -7.32 -15.61 -12.76
CA VAL A 188 -7.50 -16.93 -12.12
C VAL A 188 -8.97 -17.38 -12.17
N PHE A 189 -9.90 -16.43 -12.30
CA PHE A 189 -11.35 -16.69 -12.32
C PHE A 189 -11.96 -16.67 -13.74
N SER A 190 -11.18 -16.39 -14.78
CA SER A 190 -11.58 -16.38 -16.20
C SER A 190 -11.08 -17.62 -16.95
#